data_AF-A0A8T0DID7-F1
#
_entry.id   AF-A0A8T0DID7-F1
#
_cell.length_a   1.000
_cell.length_b   1.000
_cell.length_c   1.000
_cell.angle_alpha   90.00
_cell.angle_beta   90.00
_cell.angle_gamma   90.00
#
_symmetry.space_group_name_H-M   'P 1'
#
loop_
_entity.id
_entity.type
_entity.pdbx_description
1 polymer ?
#
loop_
_entity_poly.entity_id
_entity_poly.type
_entity_poly.pdbx_seq_one_letter_code
_entity_poly.pdbx_strand_id
1 'polypeptide(L)'
;MQWTSLEQPIATGLLPTAVLVTFWDCVAGLFRLLVRSGVPKEQQRRSERSSTVSAKTTESVKGVNQPLLDFVSMFLIFQLSFFTLMAALIMRLKLFWTPQLCLTLALLAHPTRWQVLVRQFTTLIGSLCQTARRWSNRAQATRSSAVLVAHTLLILFLAYMTVPGLRNLQAERAIHGQFSAYNDEVLLDWFQSLPPIWTTTVGHSMPWVIAGPMSTLGGLRLMLPSAAPYPTTQWSAPGSQSSAGFAFTNHPHYESAQLRERTVLAYAIYSRRPVHEVWKIYHQQLQANFVIMDAHSCRPRDGCSNPELFDLIDSHLIGQPALCQALMQPQMVHNGLTPSEWKPYFDVVYVDLHTERVVLFVRPS
;
A
#
# COMPACT_ATOMS: atom_id res chain seq x y z
N MET A 1 -2.84 -6.32 21.54
CA MET A 1 -1.95 -5.48 20.71
C MET A 1 -0.69 -6.28 20.43
N GLN A 2 -0.40 -6.63 19.19
CA GLN A 2 0.85 -7.34 18.85
C GLN A 2 1.99 -6.32 18.74
N TRP A 3 3.08 -6.55 19.49
CA TRP A 3 4.26 -5.67 19.54
C TRP A 3 4.88 -5.41 18.17
N THR A 4 4.79 -6.39 17.26
CA THR A 4 5.25 -6.32 15.87
C THR A 4 4.63 -5.16 15.07
N SER A 5 3.41 -4.73 15.42
CA SER A 5 2.74 -3.61 14.74
C SER A 5 3.32 -2.24 15.12
N LEU A 6 4.00 -2.13 16.27
CA LEU A 6 4.62 -0.88 16.73
C LEU A 6 6.08 -0.73 16.26
N GLU A 7 6.75 -1.79 15.85
CA GLU A 7 8.17 -1.73 15.49
C GLU A 7 8.43 -0.77 14.32
N GLN A 8 7.60 -0.81 13.26
CA GLN A 8 7.79 0.07 12.11
C GLN A 8 7.57 1.55 12.43
N PRO A 9 6.47 1.97 13.11
CA PRO A 9 6.28 3.36 13.54
C PRO A 9 7.35 3.87 14.52
N ILE A 10 7.89 3.00 15.37
CA ILE A 10 8.95 3.36 16.32
C ILE A 10 10.29 3.49 15.60
N ALA A 11 10.65 2.52 14.77
CA ALA A 11 11.90 2.51 14.01
C ALA A 11 12.01 3.66 13.01
N THR A 12 10.87 4.06 12.42
CA THR A 12 10.82 5.25 11.56
C THR A 12 10.88 6.55 12.34
N GLY A 13 10.65 6.55 13.66
CA GLY A 13 10.58 7.73 14.52
C GLY A 13 9.21 8.43 14.51
N LEU A 14 8.21 7.84 13.85
CA LEU A 14 6.94 8.49 13.53
C LEU A 14 5.99 8.55 14.73
N LEU A 15 5.98 7.51 15.55
CA LEU A 15 5.25 7.47 16.82
C LEU A 15 5.87 8.43 17.87
N PRO A 16 7.19 8.37 18.18
CA PRO A 16 7.78 9.25 19.18
C PRO A 16 7.71 10.73 18.78
N THR A 17 7.87 11.07 17.50
CA THR A 17 7.69 12.45 17.04
C THR A 17 6.30 12.97 17.33
N ALA A 18 5.26 12.25 16.90
CA ALA A 18 3.88 12.70 17.06
C ALA A 18 3.47 12.89 18.52
N VAL A 19 3.90 11.99 19.41
CA VAL A 19 3.66 12.10 20.86
C VAL A 19 4.37 13.32 21.44
N LEU A 20 5.61 13.59 21.04
CA LEU A 20 6.36 14.76 21.50
C LEU A 20 5.75 16.07 20.99
N VAL A 21 5.34 16.12 19.71
CA VAL A 21 4.72 17.33 19.12
C VAL A 21 3.39 17.63 19.79
N THR A 22 2.52 16.63 19.92
CA THR A 22 1.19 16.80 20.55
C THR A 22 1.32 17.23 22.01
N PHE A 23 2.17 16.56 22.78
CA PHE A 23 2.40 16.92 24.17
C PHE A 23 2.86 18.38 24.31
N TRP A 24 3.84 18.78 23.50
CA TRP A 24 4.36 20.14 23.52
C TRP A 24 3.31 21.18 23.14
N ASP A 25 2.58 20.94 22.04
CA ASP A 25 1.57 21.85 21.54
C ASP A 25 0.39 22.02 22.50
N CYS A 26 -0.03 20.93 23.16
CA CYS A 26 -1.03 20.97 24.22
C CYS A 26 -0.57 21.79 25.42
N VAL A 27 0.67 21.60 25.89
CA VAL A 27 1.24 22.35 27.02
C VAL A 27 1.36 23.85 26.68
N ALA A 28 1.86 24.18 25.47
CA ALA A 28 1.97 25.57 25.01
C ALA A 28 0.61 26.24 24.79
N GLY A 29 -0.41 25.47 24.38
CA GLY A 29 -1.81 25.92 24.29
C GLY A 29 -2.40 26.22 25.66
N LEU A 30 -2.27 25.28 26.60
CA LEU A 30 -2.78 25.40 27.96
C LEU A 30 -2.14 26.58 28.70
N PHE A 31 -0.83 26.77 28.56
CA PHE A 31 -0.13 27.90 29.14
C PHE A 31 -0.64 29.25 28.65
N ARG A 32 -0.93 29.36 27.34
CA ARG A 32 -1.51 30.59 26.77
C ARG A 32 -2.90 30.87 27.33
N LEU A 33 -3.72 29.85 27.54
CA LEU A 33 -5.03 29.98 28.17
C LEU A 33 -4.91 30.44 29.62
N LEU A 34 -4.03 29.82 30.40
CA LEU A 34 -3.82 30.17 31.82
C LEU A 34 -3.28 31.58 31.99
N VAL A 35 -2.32 32.00 31.14
CA VAL A 35 -1.80 33.37 31.17
C VAL A 35 -2.87 34.38 30.80
N ARG A 36 -3.72 34.08 29.81
CA ARG A 36 -4.81 34.97 29.37
C ARG A 36 -5.90 35.13 30.44
N SER A 37 -6.20 34.07 31.18
CA SER A 37 -7.10 34.12 32.34
C SER A 37 -6.53 34.88 33.54
N GLY A 38 -5.20 35.06 33.60
CA GLY A 38 -4.51 35.77 34.69
C GLY A 38 -4.28 37.27 34.45
N VAL A 39 -4.67 37.83 33.29
CA VAL A 39 -4.51 39.27 33.03
C VAL A 39 -5.70 40.04 33.62
N PRO A 40 -5.50 40.93 34.61
CA PRO A 40 -6.60 41.73 35.16
C PRO A 40 -7.19 42.67 34.09
N LYS A 41 -8.53 42.74 34.05
CA LYS A 41 -9.34 43.48 33.06
C LYS A 41 -9.01 44.98 32.90
N GLU A 42 -8.24 45.57 33.82
CA GLU A 42 -7.90 47.00 33.84
C GLU A 42 -6.95 47.43 32.70
N GLN A 43 -6.05 46.53 32.26
CA GLN A 43 -5.10 46.83 31.18
C GLN A 43 -5.78 46.92 29.80
N GLN A 44 -6.92 46.25 29.63
CA GLN A 44 -7.66 46.17 28.36
C GLN A 44 -8.30 47.51 27.99
N ARG A 45 -8.81 48.27 28.97
CA ARG A 45 -9.38 49.62 28.73
C ARG A 45 -8.33 50.68 28.39
N ARG A 46 -7.09 50.52 28.84
CA ARG A 46 -6.02 51.52 28.59
C ARG A 46 -5.47 51.44 27.16
N SER A 47 -5.56 50.27 26.53
CA SER A 47 -5.12 50.07 25.14
C SER A 47 -6.06 50.70 24.12
N GLU A 48 -7.39 50.69 24.37
CA GLU A 48 -8.36 51.32 23.45
C GLU A 48 -8.22 52.85 23.41
N ARG A 49 -7.80 53.48 24.52
CA ARG A 49 -7.62 54.94 24.60
C ARG A 49 -6.34 55.44 23.94
N SER A 50 -5.34 54.59 23.73
CA SER A 50 -4.07 54.98 23.11
C SER A 50 -4.06 54.82 21.58
N SER A 51 -5.10 54.21 21.00
CA SER A 51 -5.22 53.95 19.56
C SER A 51 -5.59 55.18 18.72
N THR A 52 -5.96 56.31 19.32
CA THR A 52 -6.46 57.49 18.58
C THR A 52 -5.42 58.57 18.27
N VAL A 53 -4.16 58.47 18.73
CA VAL A 53 -3.23 59.63 18.67
C VAL A 53 -1.94 59.45 17.88
N SER A 54 -1.52 58.26 17.43
CA SER A 54 -0.24 58.17 16.69
C SER A 54 -0.24 57.19 15.54
N ALA A 55 -0.96 57.56 14.49
CA ALA A 55 -0.64 57.11 13.15
C ALA A 55 0.66 57.81 12.70
N LYS A 56 1.79 57.08 12.65
CA LYS A 56 2.75 57.16 11.54
C LYS A 56 3.89 56.14 11.67
N THR A 57 4.07 55.42 10.55
CA THR A 57 5.33 54.80 10.08
C THR A 57 5.73 53.44 10.66
N THR A 58 5.11 52.37 10.16
CA THR A 58 5.83 51.21 9.56
C THR A 58 4.83 50.27 8.88
N GLU A 59 5.15 49.88 7.66
CA GLU A 59 4.29 49.20 6.69
C GLU A 59 3.88 47.77 7.11
N SER A 60 2.59 47.50 6.87
CA SER A 60 2.07 46.29 6.21
C SER A 60 2.51 44.90 6.72
N VAL A 61 1.90 44.44 7.83
CA VAL A 61 1.20 43.13 7.98
C VAL A 61 0.34 43.23 9.26
N LYS A 62 -0.74 44.01 9.23
CA LYS A 62 -1.66 44.15 10.39
C LYS A 62 -3.13 44.14 9.98
N GLY A 63 -3.46 43.27 9.01
CA GLY A 63 -4.83 43.03 8.56
C GLY A 63 -5.38 41.65 8.91
N VAL A 64 -4.72 40.89 9.80
CA VAL A 64 -5.22 39.59 10.27
C VAL A 64 -5.65 39.77 11.71
N ASN A 65 -6.91 39.45 12.00
CA ASN A 65 -7.46 39.46 13.35
C ASN A 65 -6.66 38.47 14.22
N GLN A 66 -5.74 38.98 15.03
CA GLN A 66 -4.97 38.21 16.02
C GLN A 66 -5.81 37.18 16.81
N PRO A 67 -7.05 37.48 17.27
CA PRO A 67 -7.87 36.48 17.96
C PRO A 67 -8.35 35.33 17.07
N LEU A 68 -8.62 35.58 15.78
CA LEU A 68 -8.99 34.54 14.83
C LEU A 68 -7.82 33.59 14.59
N LEU A 69 -6.62 34.15 14.48
CA LEU A 69 -5.40 33.40 14.25
C LEU A 69 -5.02 32.52 15.46
N ASP A 70 -5.20 33.05 16.68
CA ASP A 70 -5.06 32.27 17.92
C ASP A 70 -6.11 31.15 18.02
N PHE A 71 -7.36 31.42 17.61
CA PHE A 71 -8.42 30.41 17.57
C PHE A 71 -8.10 29.26 16.59
N VAL A 72 -7.67 29.60 15.37
CA VAL A 72 -7.23 28.63 14.37
C VAL A 72 -6.07 27.78 14.90
N SER A 73 -5.09 28.39 15.58
CA SER A 73 -4.00 27.62 16.19
C SER A 73 -4.50 26.64 17.25
N MET A 74 -5.45 27.03 18.12
CA MET A 74 -5.99 26.10 19.12
C MET A 74 -6.78 24.96 18.49
N PHE A 75 -7.58 25.24 17.46
CA PHE A 75 -8.32 24.22 16.73
C PHE A 75 -7.39 23.17 16.11
N LEU A 76 -6.31 23.61 15.47
CA LEU A 76 -5.29 22.71 14.89
C LEU A 76 -4.62 21.83 15.95
N ILE A 77 -4.37 22.35 17.16
CA ILE A 77 -3.79 21.57 18.27
C ILE A 77 -4.76 20.47 18.74
N PHE A 78 -6.05 20.81 18.90
CA PHE A 78 -7.07 19.82 19.25
C PHE A 78 -7.18 18.74 18.17
N GLN A 79 -7.26 19.15 16.91
CA GLN A 79 -7.35 18.22 15.78
C GLN A 79 -6.13 17.30 15.71
N LEU A 80 -4.92 17.83 15.95
CA LEU A 80 -3.68 17.05 16.03
C LEU A 80 -3.73 16.01 17.17
N SER A 81 -4.24 16.39 18.34
CA SER A 81 -4.36 15.49 19.49
C SER A 81 -5.30 14.32 19.21
N PHE A 82 -6.46 14.58 18.58
CA PHE A 82 -7.43 13.53 18.22
C PHE A 82 -6.89 12.58 17.16
N PHE A 83 -6.22 13.09 16.13
CA PHE A 83 -5.61 12.21 15.12
C PHE A 83 -4.48 11.36 15.68
N THR A 84 -3.71 11.89 16.64
CA THR A 84 -2.66 11.12 17.31
C THR A 84 -3.25 10.03 18.20
N LEU A 85 -4.34 10.34 18.93
CA LEU A 85 -5.08 9.36 19.71
C LEU A 85 -5.69 8.27 18.82
N MET A 86 -6.36 8.64 17.72
CA MET A 86 -6.90 7.67 16.76
C MET A 86 -5.79 6.81 16.14
N ALA A 87 -4.66 7.40 15.74
CA ALA A 87 -3.54 6.67 15.18
C ALA A 87 -2.98 5.65 16.18
N ALA A 88 -2.84 6.05 17.45
CA ALA A 88 -2.35 5.18 18.53
C ALA A 88 -3.37 4.11 18.95
N LEU A 89 -4.67 4.38 18.89
CA LEU A 89 -5.71 3.39 19.20
C LEU A 89 -5.89 2.38 18.05
N ILE A 90 -5.83 2.85 16.80
CA ILE A 90 -6.17 2.01 15.66
C ILE A 90 -4.98 1.19 15.17
N MET A 91 -3.73 1.67 15.28
CA MET A 91 -2.41 1.02 15.02
C MET A 91 -2.20 0.29 13.67
N ARG A 92 -3.24 -0.35 13.13
CA ARG A 92 -3.29 -1.13 11.89
C ARG A 92 -3.41 -0.27 10.64
N LEU A 93 -3.83 0.98 10.77
CA LEU A 93 -4.03 1.88 9.62
C LEU A 93 -2.95 2.96 9.60
N LYS A 94 -1.90 2.71 8.79
CA LYS A 94 -0.84 3.68 8.49
C LYS A 94 -1.36 5.02 7.97
N LEU A 95 -2.60 5.04 7.46
CA LEU A 95 -3.27 6.21 6.89
C LEU A 95 -3.52 7.35 7.90
N PHE A 96 -3.67 7.06 9.19
CA PHE A 96 -3.95 8.10 10.20
C PHE A 96 -2.72 8.94 10.59
N TRP A 97 -1.52 8.47 10.24
CA TRP A 97 -0.28 9.22 10.47
C TRP A 97 -0.07 10.36 9.47
N THR A 98 -0.62 10.23 8.27
CA THR A 98 -0.57 11.27 7.23
C THR A 98 -1.21 12.59 7.66
N PRO A 99 -2.48 12.63 8.12
CA PRO A 99 -3.10 13.88 8.55
C PRO A 99 -2.40 14.48 9.79
N GLN A 100 -1.87 13.63 10.68
CA GLN A 100 -1.08 14.09 11.83
C GLN A 100 0.17 14.86 11.37
N LEU A 101 0.95 14.30 10.44
CA LEU A 101 2.11 14.99 9.86
C LEU A 101 1.72 16.29 9.16
N CYS A 102 0.65 16.28 8.35
CA CYS A 102 0.17 17.48 7.67
C CYS A 102 -0.22 18.60 8.65
N LEU A 103 -0.89 18.27 9.76
CA LEU A 103 -1.27 19.24 10.79
C LEU A 103 -0.05 19.77 11.56
N THR A 104 0.97 18.94 11.82
CA THR A 104 2.22 19.43 12.42
C THR A 104 2.95 20.42 11.50
N LEU A 105 2.99 20.18 10.19
CA LEU A 105 3.55 21.11 9.22
C LEU A 105 2.74 22.41 9.13
N ALA A 106 1.41 22.32 9.17
CA ALA A 106 0.53 23.49 9.19
C ALA A 106 0.77 24.36 10.45
N LEU A 107 0.98 23.73 11.61
CA LEU A 107 1.34 24.42 12.85
C LEU A 107 2.73 25.07 12.79
N LEU A 108 3.69 24.43 12.10
CA LEU A 108 5.03 24.98 11.87
C LEU A 108 4.99 26.20 10.94
N ALA A 109 4.19 26.15 9.87
CA ALA A 109 4.01 27.21 8.89
C ALA A 109 3.15 28.38 9.39
N HIS A 110 2.54 28.25 10.57
CA HIS A 110 1.66 29.28 11.14
C HIS A 110 2.43 30.59 11.41
N PRO A 111 1.97 31.76 10.93
CA PRO A 111 2.76 32.98 10.87
C PRO A 111 3.28 33.48 12.22
N THR A 112 2.52 33.31 13.32
CA THR A 112 2.98 33.72 14.66
C THR A 112 4.13 32.86 15.19
N ARG A 113 4.21 31.59 14.76
CA ARG A 113 5.27 30.65 15.16
C ARG A 113 6.43 30.67 14.16
N TRP A 114 6.10 30.75 12.87
CA TRP A 114 7.05 30.87 11.76
C TRP A 114 7.94 32.10 11.87
N GLN A 115 7.40 33.28 12.21
CA GLN A 115 8.21 34.49 12.37
C GLN A 115 9.25 34.38 13.49
N VAL A 116 8.93 33.68 14.59
CA VAL A 116 9.87 33.40 15.68
C VAL A 116 10.96 32.43 15.22
N LEU A 117 10.59 31.44 14.42
CA LEU A 117 11.49 30.42 13.86
C LEU A 117 12.45 31.02 12.83
N VAL A 118 11.95 31.81 11.87
CA VAL A 118 12.77 32.47 10.83
C VAL A 118 13.78 33.43 11.44
N ARG A 119 13.37 34.23 12.45
CA ARG A 119 14.28 35.13 13.17
C ARG A 119 15.43 34.41 13.85
N GLN A 120 15.22 33.17 14.29
CA GLN A 120 16.28 32.40 14.92
C GLN A 120 17.19 31.72 13.92
N PHE A 121 16.62 31.19 12.84
CA PHE A 121 17.41 30.62 11.75
C PHE A 121 18.38 31.66 11.17
N THR A 122 17.92 32.90 11.00
CA THR A 122 18.80 34.00 10.56
C THR A 122 19.84 34.38 11.62
N THR A 123 19.55 34.31 12.92
CA THR A 123 20.57 34.53 13.97
C THR A 123 21.56 33.37 14.12
N LEU A 124 21.15 32.12 13.92
CA LEU A 124 22.01 30.94 13.96
C LEU A 124 22.97 30.94 12.75
N ILE A 125 22.45 31.20 11.54
CA ILE A 125 23.28 31.40 10.35
C ILE A 125 24.18 32.61 10.52
N GLY A 126 23.67 33.71 11.10
CA GLY A 126 24.48 34.88 11.45
C GLY A 126 25.62 34.55 12.41
N SER A 127 25.39 33.66 13.39
CA SER A 127 26.42 33.21 14.35
C SER A 127 27.46 32.27 13.72
N LEU A 128 27.06 31.50 12.69
CA LEU A 128 27.96 30.69 11.86
C LEU A 128 28.74 31.55 10.86
N CYS A 129 28.19 32.68 10.42
CA CYS A 129 28.81 33.54 9.41
C CYS A 129 29.68 34.68 9.97
N GLN A 130 29.49 35.22 11.19
CA GLN A 130 30.31 36.35 11.65
C GLN A 130 30.59 36.42 13.16
N THR A 131 31.89 36.34 13.50
CA THR A 131 32.55 37.07 14.60
C THR A 131 32.53 38.59 14.36
N ALA A 132 31.37 39.19 14.07
CA ALA A 132 31.30 40.63 13.93
C ALA A 132 29.97 41.22 14.41
N ARG A 133 30.11 41.88 15.57
CA ARG A 133 29.38 43.07 16.01
C ARG A 133 28.16 42.80 16.89
N ARG A 134 28.49 42.69 18.19
CA ARG A 134 27.63 43.00 19.35
C ARG A 134 26.73 44.19 19.05
N TRP A 135 25.43 44.02 19.24
CA TRP A 135 24.65 45.04 19.94
C TRP A 135 23.63 44.40 20.87
N SER A 136 23.74 44.83 22.12
CA SER A 136 22.95 44.47 23.28
C SER A 136 21.49 44.83 23.09
N ASN A 137 20.58 43.95 23.53
CA ASN A 137 19.69 44.29 24.64
C ASN A 137 19.13 43.03 25.31
N ARG A 138 19.59 42.85 26.55
CA ARG A 138 19.23 41.80 27.49
C ARG A 138 18.06 42.29 28.32
N ALA A 139 16.82 41.90 27.98
CA ALA A 139 15.67 42.08 28.86
C ALA A 139 14.44 41.21 28.51
N GLN A 140 14.59 39.91 28.17
CA GLN A 140 13.44 38.96 28.23
C GLN A 140 13.85 37.48 28.18
N ALA A 141 14.94 37.10 28.85
CA ALA A 141 15.70 35.88 28.51
C ALA A 141 15.30 34.56 29.21
N THR A 142 14.28 34.50 30.07
CA THR A 142 13.97 33.25 30.82
C THR A 142 12.77 32.46 30.30
N ARG A 143 11.82 33.10 29.59
CA ARG A 143 10.56 32.47 29.14
C ARG A 143 10.57 32.03 27.67
N SER A 144 11.44 32.61 26.83
CA SER A 144 11.54 32.25 25.40
C SER A 144 12.48 31.07 25.15
N SER A 145 13.42 30.77 26.05
CA SER A 145 14.44 29.72 25.88
C SER A 145 13.85 28.29 25.83
N ALA A 146 12.84 27.97 26.64
CA ALA A 146 12.21 26.64 26.59
C ALA A 146 11.43 26.41 25.29
N VAL A 147 10.72 27.43 24.82
CA VAL A 147 10.01 27.38 23.53
C VAL A 147 11.00 27.31 22.36
N LEU A 148 12.14 27.97 22.50
CA LEU A 148 13.28 27.93 21.59
C LEU A 148 13.78 26.50 21.36
N VAL A 149 14.14 25.82 22.47
CA VAL A 149 14.75 24.50 22.46
C VAL A 149 13.78 23.45 21.91
N ALA A 150 12.49 23.57 22.20
CA ALA A 150 11.50 22.65 21.69
C ALA A 150 11.31 22.75 20.16
N HIS A 151 11.33 23.96 19.58
CA HIS A 151 11.18 24.12 18.12
C HIS A 151 12.43 23.67 17.37
N THR A 152 13.63 23.90 17.91
CA THR A 152 14.87 23.38 17.30
C THR A 152 14.93 21.86 17.34
N LEU A 153 14.51 21.24 18.44
CA LEU A 153 14.36 19.79 18.55
C LEU A 153 13.33 19.23 17.57
N LEU A 154 12.19 19.91 17.38
CA LEU A 154 11.16 19.51 16.43
C LEU A 154 11.68 19.49 14.98
N ILE A 155 12.42 20.53 14.56
CA ILE A 155 13.02 20.61 13.22
C ILE A 155 14.06 19.50 13.02
N LEU A 156 14.92 19.26 14.02
CA LEU A 156 15.90 18.17 14.01
C LEU A 156 15.21 16.81 13.86
N PHE A 157 14.10 16.60 14.56
CA PHE A 157 13.33 15.36 14.46
C PHE A 157 12.66 15.21 13.11
N LEU A 158 12.06 16.27 12.56
CA LEU A 158 11.52 16.26 11.18
C LEU A 158 12.61 15.95 10.14
N ALA A 159 13.81 16.50 10.30
CA ALA A 159 14.95 16.20 9.44
C ALA A 159 15.45 14.75 9.60
N TYR A 160 15.33 14.15 10.78
CA TYR A 160 15.61 12.73 10.98
C TYR A 160 14.58 11.86 10.23
N MET A 161 13.29 12.20 10.32
CA MET A 161 12.19 11.49 9.65
C MET A 161 12.31 11.49 8.12
N THR A 162 12.91 12.52 7.53
CA THR A 162 13.08 12.59 6.07
C THR A 162 14.13 11.61 5.55
N VAL A 163 15.08 11.15 6.38
CA VAL A 163 16.15 10.23 5.94
C VAL A 163 15.60 8.86 5.51
N PRO A 164 14.80 8.14 6.33
CA PRO A 164 14.15 6.91 5.89
C PRO A 164 13.21 7.13 4.70
N GLY A 165 12.47 8.24 4.69
CA GLY A 165 11.56 8.59 3.59
C GLY A 165 12.29 8.78 2.27
N LEU A 166 13.45 9.46 2.29
CA LEU A 166 14.27 9.67 1.12
C LEU A 166 14.90 8.37 0.62
N ARG A 167 15.33 7.47 1.54
CA ARG A 167 15.81 6.14 1.19
C ARG A 167 14.72 5.31 0.48
N ASN A 168 13.48 5.35 0.98
CA ASN A 168 12.36 4.69 0.31
C ASN A 168 12.06 5.31 -1.06
N LEU A 169 12.03 6.64 -1.17
CA LEU A 169 11.85 7.31 -2.46
C LEU A 169 12.98 6.99 -3.45
N GLN A 170 14.21 6.89 -2.98
CA GLN A 170 15.35 6.47 -3.78
C GLN A 170 15.21 5.01 -4.21
N ALA A 171 14.75 4.12 -3.33
CA ALA A 171 14.47 2.73 -3.68
C ALA A 171 13.40 2.64 -4.78
N GLU A 172 12.28 3.35 -4.63
CA GLU A 172 11.21 3.40 -5.64
C GLU A 172 11.68 4.04 -6.95
N ARG A 173 12.45 5.14 -6.89
CA ARG A 173 13.02 5.76 -8.10
C ARG A 173 14.10 4.91 -8.74
N ALA A 174 14.80 4.06 -7.98
CA ALA A 174 15.76 3.11 -8.50
C ALA A 174 15.09 1.93 -9.22
N ILE A 175 13.77 1.74 -9.05
CA ILE A 175 12.96 0.85 -9.90
C ILE A 175 12.71 1.59 -11.23
N HIS A 176 13.76 1.74 -12.02
CA HIS A 176 13.64 2.15 -13.42
C HIS A 176 13.26 0.93 -14.25
N GLY A 177 12.00 0.88 -14.67
CA GLY A 177 11.54 0.03 -15.77
C GLY A 177 11.58 -1.48 -15.51
N GLN A 178 10.52 -1.99 -14.90
CA GLN A 178 10.08 -3.37 -15.14
C GLN A 178 8.62 -3.34 -15.65
N PHE A 179 8.36 -2.55 -16.70
CA PHE A 179 7.09 -2.63 -17.43
C PHE A 179 7.10 -3.70 -18.52
N SER A 180 8.26 -4.32 -18.81
CA SER A 180 8.32 -5.55 -19.61
C SER A 180 8.52 -6.73 -18.66
N ALA A 181 7.44 -7.33 -18.20
CA ALA A 181 7.52 -8.63 -17.56
C ALA A 181 7.78 -9.65 -18.68
N TYR A 182 9.03 -9.77 -19.12
CA TYR A 182 9.43 -10.60 -20.28
C TYR A 182 8.84 -12.02 -20.23
N ASN A 183 8.84 -12.64 -19.04
CA ASN A 183 8.28 -13.97 -18.84
C ASN A 183 6.75 -14.03 -19.03
N ASP A 184 6.03 -12.98 -18.63
CA ASP A 184 4.59 -12.88 -18.86
C ASP A 184 4.27 -12.55 -20.33
N GLU A 185 5.15 -11.82 -21.02
CA GLU A 185 5.05 -11.56 -22.47
C GLU A 185 5.25 -12.84 -23.29
N VAL A 186 6.24 -13.67 -22.94
CA VAL A 186 6.46 -14.98 -23.61
C VAL A 186 5.29 -15.92 -23.37
N LEU A 187 4.74 -15.95 -22.15
CA LEU A 187 3.53 -16.73 -21.87
C LEU A 187 2.32 -16.22 -22.65
N LEU A 188 2.18 -14.89 -22.76
CA LEU A 188 1.13 -14.25 -23.55
C LEU A 188 1.23 -14.62 -25.03
N ASP A 189 2.41 -14.48 -25.62
CA ASP A 189 2.69 -14.84 -27.02
C ASP A 189 2.39 -16.32 -27.28
N TRP A 190 2.77 -17.19 -26.34
CA TRP A 190 2.41 -18.61 -26.40
C TRP A 190 0.89 -18.84 -26.42
N PHE A 191 0.12 -18.19 -25.53
CA PHE A 191 -1.35 -18.30 -25.57
C PHE A 191 -1.94 -17.75 -26.87
N GLN A 192 -1.40 -16.65 -27.40
CA GLN A 192 -1.84 -16.07 -28.68
C GLN A 192 -1.51 -16.97 -29.88
N SER A 193 -0.46 -17.79 -29.78
CA SER A 193 -0.07 -18.77 -30.81
C SER A 193 -0.99 -19.99 -30.89
N LEU A 194 -1.88 -20.19 -29.90
CA LEU A 194 -2.76 -21.36 -29.87
C LEU A 194 -3.76 -21.33 -31.04
N PRO A 195 -4.04 -22.49 -31.66
CA PRO A 195 -5.03 -22.55 -32.72
C PRO A 195 -6.43 -22.25 -32.15
N PRO A 196 -7.31 -21.57 -32.90
CA PRO A 196 -8.73 -21.46 -32.54
C PRO A 196 -9.38 -22.85 -32.48
N ILE A 197 -10.16 -23.15 -31.44
CA ILE A 197 -10.88 -24.43 -31.31
C ILE A 197 -11.98 -24.48 -32.38
N TRP A 198 -11.79 -25.28 -33.43
CA TRP A 198 -12.78 -25.52 -34.48
C TRP A 198 -13.21 -26.99 -34.53
N THR A 199 -13.66 -27.59 -33.43
CA THR A 199 -14.20 -28.95 -33.52
C THR A 199 -15.25 -29.24 -32.46
N THR A 200 -16.51 -28.93 -32.78
CA THR A 200 -17.62 -29.88 -32.60
C THR A 200 -18.60 -29.68 -33.76
N THR A 201 -19.37 -30.71 -34.09
CA THR A 201 -20.26 -30.91 -35.25
C THR A 201 -21.34 -29.84 -35.49
N VAL A 202 -21.28 -28.71 -34.78
CA VAL A 202 -22.21 -27.58 -34.86
C VAL A 202 -21.41 -26.29 -34.73
N GLY A 203 -20.66 -25.89 -35.76
CA GLY A 203 -20.21 -24.50 -36.09
C GLY A 203 -19.85 -23.46 -35.01
N HIS A 204 -19.56 -23.82 -33.75
CA HIS A 204 -19.34 -22.89 -32.64
C HIS A 204 -17.88 -22.97 -32.14
N SER A 205 -17.22 -21.83 -32.12
CA SER A 205 -15.81 -21.65 -31.73
C SER A 205 -15.67 -21.47 -30.21
N MET A 206 -15.60 -22.55 -29.42
CA MET A 206 -15.49 -22.45 -27.95
C MET A 206 -14.22 -21.72 -27.51
N PRO A 207 -14.26 -20.91 -26.43
CA PRO A 207 -13.10 -20.16 -25.98
C PRO A 207 -12.14 -21.05 -25.20
N TRP A 208 -10.85 -20.69 -25.20
CA TRP A 208 -9.88 -21.33 -24.32
C TRP A 208 -10.11 -20.89 -22.88
N VAL A 209 -10.39 -21.83 -21.98
CA VAL A 209 -10.64 -21.58 -20.56
C VAL A 209 -9.36 -21.82 -19.76
N ILE A 210 -8.91 -20.80 -19.02
CA ILE A 210 -7.66 -20.82 -18.24
C ILE A 210 -7.98 -20.76 -16.74
N ALA A 211 -7.36 -21.64 -15.97
CA ALA A 211 -7.36 -21.65 -14.50
C ALA A 211 -5.96 -21.47 -13.93
N GLY A 212 -5.87 -21.04 -12.67
CA GLY A 212 -4.59 -20.78 -12.01
C GLY A 212 -4.60 -19.55 -11.11
N PRO A 213 -3.40 -19.07 -10.73
CA PRO A 213 -3.25 -17.99 -9.77
C PRO A 213 -3.77 -16.65 -10.29
N MET A 214 -4.50 -15.94 -9.45
CA MET A 214 -5.17 -14.67 -9.79
C MET A 214 -4.19 -13.59 -10.24
N SER A 215 -2.97 -13.56 -9.71
CA SER A 215 -1.91 -12.64 -10.14
C SER A 215 -1.60 -12.79 -11.62
N THR A 216 -1.40 -14.02 -12.08
CA THR A 216 -1.08 -14.35 -13.48
C THR A 216 -2.32 -14.21 -14.38
N LEU A 217 -3.47 -14.72 -13.93
CA LEU A 217 -4.72 -14.59 -14.71
C LEU A 217 -5.18 -13.15 -14.87
N GLY A 218 -4.92 -12.28 -13.88
CA GLY A 218 -5.24 -10.86 -13.95
C GLY A 218 -4.49 -10.16 -15.09
N GLY A 219 -3.20 -10.45 -15.24
CA GLY A 219 -2.39 -9.94 -16.36
C GLY A 219 -2.87 -10.48 -17.70
N LEU A 220 -3.03 -11.80 -17.82
CA LEU A 220 -3.51 -12.44 -19.06
C LEU A 220 -4.89 -11.93 -19.48
N ARG A 221 -5.80 -11.68 -18.52
CA ARG A 221 -7.14 -11.17 -18.80
C ARG A 221 -7.16 -9.76 -19.38
N LEU A 222 -6.16 -8.94 -19.08
CA LEU A 222 -6.04 -7.60 -19.63
C LEU A 222 -5.45 -7.60 -21.05
N MET A 223 -4.70 -8.64 -21.40
CA MET A 223 -3.91 -8.69 -22.65
C MET A 223 -4.45 -9.67 -23.70
N LEU A 224 -5.19 -10.70 -23.30
CA LEU A 224 -5.81 -11.66 -24.20
C LEU A 224 -7.21 -11.21 -24.62
N PRO A 225 -7.61 -11.45 -25.89
CA PRO A 225 -8.95 -11.11 -26.37
C PRO A 225 -10.01 -11.90 -25.59
N SER A 226 -11.03 -11.22 -25.08
CA SER A 226 -12.08 -11.87 -24.30
C SER A 226 -12.98 -12.75 -25.17
N ALA A 227 -13.42 -13.88 -24.61
CA ALA A 227 -14.39 -14.77 -25.24
C ALA A 227 -15.74 -14.09 -25.57
N ALA A 228 -16.11 -13.04 -24.83
CA ALA A 228 -17.29 -12.22 -25.07
C ALA A 228 -16.89 -10.75 -25.25
N PRO A 229 -17.35 -10.05 -26.30
CA PRO A 229 -17.07 -8.63 -26.49
C PRO A 229 -17.85 -7.79 -25.48
N TYR A 230 -17.16 -6.87 -24.79
CA TYR A 230 -17.80 -5.86 -23.94
C TYR A 230 -18.75 -4.97 -24.76
N PRO A 231 -19.92 -4.54 -24.25
CA PRO A 231 -20.48 -4.72 -22.90
C PRO A 231 -21.29 -6.01 -22.71
N THR A 232 -21.38 -6.87 -23.72
CA THR A 232 -22.24 -8.05 -23.70
C THR A 232 -21.55 -9.24 -23.04
N THR A 233 -22.21 -9.83 -22.05
CA THR A 233 -21.85 -11.14 -21.47
C THR A 233 -22.37 -12.32 -22.30
N GLN A 234 -23.00 -12.04 -23.45
CA GLN A 234 -23.58 -13.04 -24.34
C GLN A 234 -22.58 -13.48 -25.42
N TRP A 235 -22.64 -14.77 -25.75
CA TRP A 235 -21.91 -15.38 -26.86
C TRP A 235 -22.29 -14.70 -28.19
N SER A 236 -21.29 -14.29 -28.97
CA SER A 236 -21.49 -13.72 -30.31
C SER A 236 -22.30 -14.67 -31.19
N ALA A 237 -23.29 -14.15 -31.91
CA ALA A 237 -24.17 -14.94 -32.79
C ALA A 237 -23.37 -15.79 -33.81
N PRO A 238 -23.87 -16.98 -34.19
CA PRO A 238 -23.21 -17.85 -35.16
C PRO A 238 -23.10 -17.13 -36.51
N GLY A 239 -21.87 -16.95 -37.00
CA GLY A 239 -21.56 -16.28 -38.28
C GLY A 239 -20.68 -15.03 -38.17
N SER A 240 -20.40 -14.52 -36.96
CA SER A 240 -19.32 -13.55 -36.75
C SER A 240 -17.97 -14.26 -36.73
N GLN A 241 -17.07 -13.95 -37.66
CA GLN A 241 -15.68 -14.43 -37.68
C GLN A 241 -14.86 -13.78 -36.55
N SER A 242 -15.30 -13.90 -35.30
CA SER A 242 -14.50 -13.55 -34.13
C SER A 242 -13.74 -14.79 -33.68
N SER A 243 -12.40 -14.75 -33.77
CA SER A 243 -11.52 -15.78 -33.23
C SER A 243 -11.92 -16.10 -31.79
N ALA A 244 -11.99 -17.40 -31.46
CA ALA A 244 -12.27 -17.89 -30.12
C ALA A 244 -11.40 -17.13 -29.09
N GLY A 245 -12.04 -16.32 -28.24
CA GLY A 245 -11.34 -15.57 -27.20
C GLY A 245 -10.96 -16.45 -26.01
N PHE A 246 -10.48 -15.82 -24.95
CA PHE A 246 -10.08 -16.48 -23.72
C PHE A 246 -11.09 -16.22 -22.61
N ALA A 247 -11.32 -17.24 -21.79
CA ALA A 247 -12.13 -17.17 -20.58
C ALA A 247 -11.29 -17.57 -19.37
N PHE A 248 -11.57 -16.96 -18.22
CA PHE A 248 -10.80 -17.17 -17.00
C PHE A 248 -11.71 -17.70 -15.91
N THR A 249 -11.26 -18.74 -15.20
CA THR A 249 -12.09 -19.39 -14.18
C THR A 249 -12.18 -18.57 -12.90
N ASN A 250 -11.16 -17.79 -12.56
CA ASN A 250 -11.13 -17.01 -11.31
C ASN A 250 -11.53 -15.54 -11.51
N HIS A 251 -12.11 -14.93 -10.47
CA HIS A 251 -12.53 -13.53 -10.44
C HIS A 251 -11.84 -12.79 -9.28
N PRO A 252 -11.28 -11.58 -9.49
CA PRO A 252 -10.48 -10.91 -8.45
C PRO A 252 -11.29 -10.46 -7.24
N HIS A 253 -12.61 -10.37 -7.40
CA HIS A 253 -13.53 -9.93 -6.35
C HIS A 253 -14.18 -11.13 -5.66
N TYR A 254 -13.93 -11.30 -4.37
CA TYR A 254 -14.42 -12.40 -3.52
C TYR A 254 -15.68 -12.04 -2.72
N GLU A 255 -16.55 -11.21 -3.28
CA GLU A 255 -17.69 -10.64 -2.57
C GLU A 255 -18.71 -11.72 -2.17
N SER A 256 -19.06 -12.62 -3.10
CA SER A 256 -20.02 -13.70 -2.88
C SER A 256 -19.37 -15.02 -2.46
N ALA A 257 -20.13 -15.86 -1.75
CA ALA A 257 -19.69 -17.18 -1.33
C ALA A 257 -19.36 -18.08 -2.54
N GLN A 258 -20.15 -18.00 -3.62
CA GLN A 258 -19.93 -18.75 -4.85
C GLN A 258 -18.59 -18.40 -5.53
N LEU A 259 -18.21 -17.12 -5.54
CA LEU A 259 -16.93 -16.69 -6.10
C LEU A 259 -15.74 -17.20 -5.26
N ARG A 260 -15.89 -17.23 -3.93
CA ARG A 260 -14.88 -17.82 -3.04
C ARG A 260 -14.72 -19.31 -3.27
N GLU A 261 -15.83 -20.05 -3.36
CA GLU A 261 -15.80 -21.49 -3.65
C GLU A 261 -15.12 -21.77 -4.99
N ARG A 262 -15.49 -21.03 -6.04
CA ARG A 262 -14.86 -21.13 -7.37
C ARG A 262 -13.36 -20.82 -7.33
N THR A 263 -12.93 -19.92 -6.46
CA THR A 263 -11.50 -19.62 -6.24
C THR A 263 -10.78 -20.80 -5.61
N VAL A 264 -11.37 -21.45 -4.60
CA VAL A 264 -10.81 -22.65 -3.98
C VAL A 264 -10.63 -23.75 -5.02
N LEU A 265 -11.62 -23.96 -5.90
CA LEU A 265 -11.52 -24.91 -7.01
C LEU A 265 -10.42 -24.53 -8.02
N ALA A 266 -10.28 -23.26 -8.37
CA ALA A 266 -9.26 -22.79 -9.31
C ALA A 266 -7.83 -23.08 -8.81
N TYR A 267 -7.63 -23.07 -7.49
CA TYR A 267 -6.36 -23.37 -6.83
C TYR A 267 -6.21 -24.84 -6.40
N ALA A 268 -7.15 -25.73 -6.74
CA ALA A 268 -7.16 -27.13 -6.28
C ALA A 268 -5.89 -27.91 -6.62
N ILE A 269 -5.15 -27.52 -7.66
CA ILE A 269 -3.85 -28.13 -8.02
C ILE A 269 -2.76 -28.00 -6.93
N TYR A 270 -2.90 -27.06 -6.01
CA TYR A 270 -1.99 -26.92 -4.86
C TYR A 270 -2.40 -27.79 -3.66
N SER A 271 -3.56 -28.43 -3.71
CA SER A 271 -4.03 -29.30 -2.63
C SER A 271 -3.27 -30.63 -2.58
N ARG A 272 -3.51 -31.39 -1.50
CA ARG A 272 -3.00 -32.76 -1.30
C ARG A 272 -3.98 -33.84 -1.78
N ARG A 273 -4.99 -33.45 -2.58
CA ARG A 273 -5.96 -34.38 -3.17
C ARG A 273 -5.29 -35.24 -4.26
N PRO A 274 -5.79 -36.46 -4.52
CA PRO A 274 -5.25 -37.28 -5.59
C PRO A 274 -5.49 -36.63 -6.96
N VAL A 275 -4.57 -36.87 -7.91
CA VAL A 275 -4.54 -36.19 -9.21
C VAL A 275 -5.85 -36.34 -10.01
N HIS A 276 -6.51 -37.49 -9.89
CA HIS A 276 -7.74 -37.79 -10.60
C HIS A 276 -8.93 -36.95 -10.10
N GLU A 277 -9.00 -36.62 -8.81
CA GLU A 277 -10.04 -35.75 -8.26
C GLU A 277 -9.83 -34.30 -8.69
N VAL A 278 -8.58 -33.85 -8.66
CA VAL A 278 -8.22 -32.52 -9.12
C VAL A 278 -8.49 -32.35 -10.62
N TRP A 279 -8.21 -33.37 -11.43
CA TRP A 279 -8.60 -33.40 -12.83
C TRP A 279 -10.12 -33.29 -13.02
N LYS A 280 -10.93 -34.01 -12.23
CA LYS A 280 -12.40 -33.88 -12.29
C LYS A 280 -12.85 -32.45 -11.99
N ILE A 281 -12.22 -31.76 -11.02
CA ILE A 281 -12.54 -30.35 -10.72
C ILE A 281 -12.29 -29.48 -11.95
N TYR A 282 -11.10 -29.57 -12.56
CA TYR A 282 -10.78 -28.75 -13.72
C TYR A 282 -11.59 -29.10 -14.97
N HIS A 283 -11.79 -30.40 -15.23
CA HIS A 283 -12.48 -30.87 -16.42
C HIS A 283 -14.02 -30.70 -16.32
N GLN A 284 -14.63 -31.11 -15.21
CA GLN A 284 -16.10 -31.18 -15.09
C GLN A 284 -16.71 -29.93 -14.45
N GLN A 285 -16.06 -29.34 -13.44
CA GLN A 285 -16.65 -28.20 -12.71
C GLN A 285 -16.23 -26.86 -13.29
N LEU A 286 -14.93 -26.67 -13.53
CA LEU A 286 -14.40 -25.41 -14.06
C LEU A 286 -14.36 -25.37 -15.59
N GLN A 287 -14.45 -26.52 -16.25
CA GLN A 287 -14.32 -26.68 -17.70
C GLN A 287 -13.06 -25.99 -18.24
N ALA A 288 -11.96 -26.07 -17.48
CA ALA A 288 -10.68 -25.46 -17.83
C ALA A 288 -9.95 -26.32 -18.87
N ASN A 289 -9.39 -25.67 -19.89
CA ASN A 289 -8.49 -26.31 -20.84
C ASN A 289 -7.03 -26.25 -20.37
N PHE A 290 -6.66 -25.16 -19.68
CA PHE A 290 -5.32 -24.95 -19.17
C PHE A 290 -5.33 -24.62 -17.69
N VAL A 291 -4.35 -25.15 -16.94
CA VAL A 291 -4.10 -24.84 -15.53
C VAL A 291 -2.68 -24.31 -15.39
N ILE A 292 -2.56 -23.07 -14.93
CA ILE A 292 -1.29 -22.43 -14.63
C ILE A 292 -0.94 -22.65 -13.16
N MET A 293 0.30 -23.06 -12.91
CA MET A 293 0.86 -23.19 -11.57
C MET A 293 2.20 -22.46 -11.48
N ASP A 294 2.42 -21.78 -10.36
CA ASP A 294 3.71 -21.19 -10.03
C ASP A 294 4.39 -21.98 -8.90
N ALA A 295 5.65 -22.37 -9.08
CA ALA A 295 6.35 -23.22 -8.11
C ALA A 295 6.63 -22.51 -6.77
N HIS A 296 6.87 -21.20 -6.78
CA HIS A 296 7.11 -20.42 -5.56
C HIS A 296 5.91 -20.44 -4.58
N SER A 297 4.69 -20.67 -5.08
CA SER A 297 3.47 -20.77 -4.29
C SER A 297 3.29 -22.15 -3.64
N CYS A 298 4.01 -23.15 -4.13
CA CYS A 298 4.02 -24.51 -3.58
C CYS A 298 5.05 -24.69 -2.44
N ARG A 299 6.12 -23.89 -2.42
CA ARG A 299 7.18 -24.00 -1.40
C ARG A 299 6.63 -23.71 0.01
N PRO A 300 6.96 -24.51 1.03
CA PRO A 300 6.53 -24.28 2.41
C PRO A 300 6.90 -22.88 2.91
N ARG A 301 5.99 -22.22 3.63
CA ARG A 301 6.18 -20.86 4.17
C ARG A 301 5.60 -20.74 5.57
N ASP A 302 6.04 -21.59 6.50
CA ASP A 302 5.64 -21.56 7.91
C ASP A 302 4.10 -21.42 8.10
N GLY A 303 3.31 -22.17 7.32
CA GLY A 303 1.84 -22.13 7.33
C GLY A 303 1.17 -21.17 6.33
N CYS A 304 1.94 -20.48 5.48
CA CYS A 304 1.43 -19.49 4.51
C CYS A 304 1.57 -19.93 3.03
N SER A 305 2.00 -21.16 2.77
CA SER A 305 2.03 -21.71 1.39
C SER A 305 0.65 -22.23 0.97
N ASN A 306 0.41 -22.35 -0.35
CA ASN A 306 -0.89 -22.84 -0.81
C ASN A 306 -1.24 -24.23 -0.28
N PRO A 307 -0.33 -25.23 -0.26
CA PRO A 307 -0.63 -26.54 0.33
C PRO A 307 -1.03 -26.44 1.82
N GLU A 308 -0.33 -25.61 2.61
CA GLU A 308 -0.64 -25.40 4.03
C GLU A 308 -2.00 -24.69 4.23
N LEU A 309 -2.39 -23.80 3.32
CA LEU A 309 -3.73 -23.20 3.34
C LEU A 309 -4.82 -24.24 3.02
N PHE A 310 -4.56 -25.17 2.09
CA PHE A 310 -5.46 -26.28 1.81
C PHE A 310 -5.55 -27.27 2.98
N ASP A 311 -4.50 -27.41 3.80
CA ASP A 311 -4.54 -28.23 5.01
C ASP A 311 -5.59 -27.75 6.03
N LEU A 312 -5.96 -26.46 6.00
CA LEU A 312 -7.05 -25.92 6.82
C LEU A 312 -8.44 -26.33 6.31
N ILE A 313 -8.56 -26.62 5.01
CA ILE A 313 -9.81 -27.01 4.35
C ILE A 313 -9.96 -28.54 4.40
N ASP A 314 -8.91 -29.25 3.99
CA ASP A 314 -8.86 -30.70 3.86
C ASP A 314 -7.93 -31.30 4.92
N SER A 315 -8.26 -31.11 6.20
CA SER A 315 -7.42 -31.55 7.33
C SER A 315 -7.13 -33.05 7.37
N HIS A 316 -7.97 -33.87 6.73
CA HIS A 316 -7.79 -35.31 6.62
C HIS A 316 -6.67 -35.72 5.63
N LEU A 317 -6.21 -34.81 4.78
CA LEU A 317 -5.14 -35.07 3.79
C LEU A 317 -3.76 -34.57 4.28
N ILE A 318 -3.68 -34.05 5.51
CA ILE A 318 -2.42 -33.60 6.10
C ILE A 318 -1.42 -34.76 6.13
N GLY A 319 -0.21 -34.49 5.62
CA GLY A 319 0.88 -35.47 5.55
C GLY A 319 1.01 -36.18 4.19
N GLN A 320 0.01 -36.08 3.32
CA GLN A 320 0.14 -36.55 1.92
C GLN A 320 1.01 -35.58 1.10
N PRO A 321 1.74 -36.05 0.08
CA PRO A 321 2.48 -35.16 -0.82
C PRO A 321 1.51 -34.25 -1.59
N ALA A 322 1.81 -32.95 -1.66
CA ALA A 322 0.98 -32.03 -2.44
C ALA A 322 1.26 -32.22 -3.94
N LEU A 323 0.24 -32.15 -4.78
CA LEU A 323 0.40 -32.36 -6.23
C LEU A 323 1.42 -31.40 -6.86
N CYS A 324 1.42 -30.15 -6.40
CA CYS A 324 2.38 -29.15 -6.84
C CYS A 324 3.84 -29.53 -6.56
N GLN A 325 4.12 -30.35 -5.52
CA GLN A 325 5.48 -30.80 -5.19
C GLN A 325 6.03 -31.77 -6.23
N ALA A 326 5.16 -32.62 -6.81
CA ALA A 326 5.55 -33.53 -7.89
C ALA A 326 6.03 -32.74 -9.13
N LEU A 327 5.44 -31.57 -9.37
CA LEU A 327 5.79 -30.68 -10.47
C LEU A 327 7.05 -29.85 -10.22
N MET A 328 7.51 -29.75 -8.96
CA MET A 328 8.76 -29.06 -8.60
C MET A 328 10.01 -29.94 -8.73
N GLN A 329 9.87 -31.20 -9.16
CA GLN A 329 11.02 -32.06 -9.40
C GLN A 329 11.84 -31.57 -10.61
N PRO A 330 13.19 -31.65 -10.58
CA PRO A 330 14.04 -31.12 -11.66
C PRO A 330 13.69 -31.70 -13.05
N GLN A 331 13.24 -32.96 -13.09
CA GLN A 331 12.86 -33.64 -14.33
C GLN A 331 11.66 -32.99 -15.04
N MET A 332 10.76 -32.38 -14.28
CA MET A 332 9.54 -31.74 -14.77
C MET A 332 9.83 -30.33 -15.28
N VAL A 333 10.46 -29.53 -14.43
CA VAL A 333 10.74 -28.12 -14.72
C VAL A 333 11.82 -28.00 -15.82
N HIS A 334 12.83 -28.85 -15.82
CA HIS A 334 13.95 -28.72 -16.76
C HIS A 334 13.71 -29.43 -18.10
N ASN A 335 13.04 -30.59 -18.10
CA ASN A 335 12.87 -31.39 -19.31
C ASN A 335 11.47 -31.28 -19.93
N GLY A 336 10.53 -30.55 -19.30
CA GLY A 336 9.16 -30.40 -19.79
C GLY A 336 8.38 -31.71 -19.93
N LEU A 337 8.85 -32.78 -19.26
CA LEU A 337 8.20 -34.09 -19.31
C LEU A 337 7.00 -34.10 -18.38
N THR A 338 6.00 -34.93 -18.67
CA THR A 338 4.84 -35.15 -17.78
C THR A 338 5.03 -36.47 -17.02
N PRO A 339 4.79 -36.54 -15.68
CA PRO A 339 4.94 -37.77 -14.92
C PRO A 339 3.98 -38.84 -15.45
N SER A 340 4.40 -40.10 -15.42
CA SER A 340 3.57 -41.23 -15.88
C SER A 340 2.20 -41.27 -15.21
N GLU A 341 2.12 -40.92 -13.93
CA GLU A 341 0.88 -40.87 -13.14
C GLU A 341 -0.08 -39.76 -13.58
N TRP A 342 0.45 -38.68 -14.17
CA TRP A 342 -0.33 -37.51 -14.57
C TRP A 342 -0.76 -37.57 -16.02
N LYS A 343 -0.01 -38.26 -16.88
CA LYS A 343 -0.31 -38.43 -18.31
C LYS A 343 -1.79 -38.68 -18.59
N PRO A 344 -2.52 -39.60 -17.93
CA PRO A 344 -3.94 -39.80 -18.27
C PRO A 344 -4.84 -38.55 -18.07
N TYR A 345 -4.41 -37.57 -17.27
CA TYR A 345 -5.22 -36.44 -16.82
C TYR A 345 -4.72 -35.09 -17.34
N PHE A 346 -3.41 -34.87 -17.30
CA PHE A 346 -2.77 -33.59 -17.63
C PHE A 346 -1.55 -33.81 -18.51
N ASP A 347 -1.26 -32.86 -19.38
CA ASP A 347 -0.01 -32.78 -20.13
C ASP A 347 0.68 -31.44 -19.88
N VAL A 348 1.98 -31.46 -19.62
CA VAL A 348 2.80 -30.24 -19.56
C VAL A 348 3.00 -29.70 -20.97
N VAL A 349 2.53 -28.47 -21.22
CA VAL A 349 2.57 -27.85 -22.56
C VAL A 349 3.45 -26.60 -22.62
N TYR A 350 3.73 -25.99 -21.48
CA TYR A 350 4.63 -24.84 -21.39
C TYR A 350 5.32 -24.83 -20.02
N VAL A 351 6.61 -24.52 -20.02
CA VAL A 351 7.40 -24.35 -18.80
C VAL A 351 8.27 -23.11 -18.94
N ASP A 352 8.21 -22.24 -17.93
CA ASP A 352 9.12 -21.11 -17.78
C ASP A 352 10.10 -21.40 -16.65
N LEU A 353 11.38 -21.52 -17.02
CA LEU A 353 12.49 -21.79 -16.11
C LEU A 353 12.82 -20.60 -15.20
N HIS A 354 12.51 -19.36 -15.60
CA HIS A 354 12.86 -18.17 -14.82
C HIS A 354 11.86 -17.91 -13.70
N THR A 355 10.55 -18.05 -13.97
CA THR A 355 9.51 -17.90 -12.94
C THR A 355 9.14 -19.22 -12.25
N GLU A 356 9.71 -20.34 -12.72
CA GLU A 356 9.32 -21.70 -12.34
C GLU A 356 7.81 -21.91 -12.50
N ARG A 357 7.25 -21.43 -13.62
CA ARG A 357 5.83 -21.54 -13.94
C ARG A 357 5.62 -22.68 -14.92
N VAL A 358 4.55 -23.43 -14.72
CA VAL A 358 4.17 -24.55 -15.58
C VAL A 358 2.72 -24.36 -16.01
N VAL A 359 2.45 -24.59 -17.30
CA VAL A 359 1.09 -24.67 -17.84
C VAL A 359 0.79 -26.13 -18.18
N LEU A 360 -0.30 -26.61 -17.60
CA LEU A 360 -0.84 -27.94 -17.81
C LEU A 360 -2.05 -27.85 -18.73
N PHE A 361 -2.06 -28.65 -19.79
CA PHE A 361 -3.26 -28.91 -20.58
C PHE A 361 -4.10 -30.00 -19.90
N VAL A 362 -5.39 -29.75 -19.75
CA VAL A 362 -6.35 -30.68 -19.14
C VAL A 362 -6.87 -31.60 -20.25
N ARG A 363 -6.57 -32.90 -20.16
CA ARG A 363 -7.04 -33.85 -21.17
C ARG A 363 -8.56 -33.98 -21.14
N PRO A 364 -9.23 -33.94 -22.30
CA PRO A 364 -10.60 -34.38 -22.40
C PRO A 364 -10.66 -35.90 -22.17
N SER A 365 -11.67 -36.35 -21.42
CA SER A 365 -11.87 -37.76 -21.03
C SER A 365 -12.12 -38.69 -22.19
#